data_AF-A0A183F851-F1
#
_entry.id   AF-A0A183F851-F1
#
_cell.length_a   1.000
_cell.length_b   1.000
_cell.length_c   1.000
_cell.angle_alpha   90.00
_cell.angle_beta   90.00
_cell.angle_gamma   90.00
#
_symmetry.space_group_name_H-M   'P 1'
#
loop_
_entity.id
_entity.type
_entity.pdbx_description
1 polymer ?
#
loop_
_entity_poly.entity_id
_entity_poly.type
_entity_poly.pdbx_seq_one_letter_code
_entity_poly.pdbx_strand_id
1 'polypeptide(L)'
;MTGRAVLDLARMQQKRLSQPPPITLTNVPPPPVVETQLAGNVQRQLANQVAAHVPPGEIVSTPAIHNAIGIQDELDMDIFGEFFVT
;
A
#
# COMPACT_ATOMS: atom_id res chain seq x y z
N MET A 1 15.42 -11.32 -10.08
CA MET A 1 14.64 -11.05 -11.32
C MET A 1 13.56 -9.97 -11.15
N THR A 2 13.31 -9.44 -9.95
CA THR A 2 12.25 -8.44 -9.66
C THR A 2 12.55 -7.02 -10.20
N GLY A 3 13.81 -6.57 -10.18
CA GLY A 3 14.16 -5.20 -10.56
C GLY A 3 13.83 -4.83 -12.02
N ARG A 4 13.93 -5.78 -12.96
CA ARG A 4 13.56 -5.54 -14.37
C ARG A 4 12.06 -5.31 -14.54
N ALA A 5 11.23 -6.11 -13.86
CA ALA A 5 9.77 -5.98 -13.91
C ALA A 5 9.29 -4.62 -13.34
N VAL A 6 9.94 -4.11 -12.29
CA VAL A 6 9.65 -2.78 -11.73
C VAL A 6 10.01 -1.67 -12.72
N LEU A 7 11.18 -1.76 -13.35
CA LEU A 7 11.62 -0.78 -14.36
C LEU A 7 10.70 -0.77 -15.60
N ASP A 8 10.28 -1.95 -16.04
CA ASP A 8 9.37 -2.09 -17.17
C ASP A 8 7.98 -1.51 -16.83
N LEU A 9 7.46 -1.79 -15.63
CA LEU A 9 6.21 -1.19 -15.15
C LEU A 9 6.28 0.34 -15.09
N ALA A 10 7.38 0.88 -14.54
CA ALA A 10 7.59 2.33 -14.47
C ALA A 10 7.65 2.98 -15.86
N ARG A 11 8.31 2.32 -16.83
CA ARG A 11 8.34 2.80 -18.23
C ARG A 11 6.95 2.80 -18.87
N MET A 12 6.15 1.76 -18.65
CA MET A 12 4.79 1.66 -19.19
C MET A 12 3.88 2.75 -18.61
N GLN A 13 3.93 2.94 -17.29
CA GLN A 13 3.19 3.99 -16.59
C GLN A 13 3.61 5.39 -17.05
N GLN A 14 4.93 5.66 -17.14
CA GLN A 14 5.44 6.93 -17.61
C GLN A 14 4.95 7.24 -19.01
N LYS A 15 5.04 6.28 -19.94
CA LYS A 15 4.59 6.46 -21.31
C LYS A 15 3.11 6.81 -21.40
N ARG A 16 2.26 6.25 -20.54
CA ARG A 16 0.82 6.53 -20.50
C ARG A 16 0.52 7.88 -19.86
N LEU A 17 1.13 8.15 -18.71
CA LEU A 17 0.85 9.35 -17.91
C LEU A 17 1.51 10.61 -18.48
N SER A 18 2.58 10.47 -19.28
CA SER A 18 3.23 11.59 -19.95
C SER A 18 2.60 11.93 -21.31
N GLN A 19 1.49 11.30 -21.68
CA GLN A 19 0.74 11.70 -22.87
C GLN A 19 0.18 13.11 -22.70
N PRO A 20 0.04 13.89 -23.79
CA PRO A 20 -0.60 15.19 -23.71
C PRO A 20 -2.00 15.05 -23.05
N PRO A 21 -2.33 15.92 -22.09
CA PRO A 21 -3.57 15.79 -21.34
C PRO A 21 -4.77 15.90 -22.29
N PRO A 22 -5.80 15.05 -22.12
CA PRO A 22 -7.02 15.14 -22.91
C PRO A 22 -7.75 16.47 -22.63
N ILE A 23 -8.54 16.94 -23.60
CA ILE A 23 -9.31 18.20 -23.54
C ILE A 23 -10.15 18.28 -22.26
N THR A 24 -10.57 17.14 -21.71
CA THR A 24 -11.23 17.01 -20.42
C THR A 24 -10.46 16.06 -19.50
N LEU A 25 -10.24 16.47 -18.23
CA LEU A 25 -9.57 15.67 -17.19
C LEU A 25 -10.28 14.34 -16.87
N THR A 26 -11.52 14.16 -17.33
CA THR A 26 -12.31 12.95 -17.17
C THR A 26 -11.90 11.80 -18.10
N ASN A 27 -11.17 12.08 -19.19
CA ASN A 27 -10.88 11.09 -20.24
C ASN A 27 -9.44 10.56 -20.21
N VAL A 28 -8.88 10.32 -19.03
CA VAL A 28 -7.55 9.71 -18.90
C VAL A 28 -7.59 8.26 -19.42
N PRO A 29 -6.68 7.85 -20.33
CA PRO A 29 -6.65 6.48 -20.82
C PRO A 29 -6.39 5.50 -19.67
N PRO A 30 -7.19 4.43 -19.52
CA PRO A 30 -6.96 3.42 -18.49
C PRO A 30 -5.66 2.65 -18.74
N PRO A 31 -5.06 2.04 -17.69
CA PRO A 31 -3.91 1.15 -17.85
C PRO A 31 -4.20 0.00 -18.82
N PRO A 32 -3.28 -0.36 -19.72
CA PRO A 32 -3.38 -1.56 -20.54
C PRO A 32 -3.37 -2.83 -19.68
N VAL A 33 -4.03 -3.89 -20.15
CA VAL A 33 -4.10 -5.20 -19.44
C VAL A 33 -2.72 -5.73 -19.04
N VAL A 34 -1.73 -5.57 -19.92
CA VAL A 34 -0.34 -5.99 -19.66
C VAL A 34 0.29 -5.21 -18.51
N GLU A 35 0.02 -3.91 -18.40
CA GLU A 35 0.49 -3.06 -17.29
C GLU A 35 -0.13 -3.52 -15.97
N THR A 36 -1.44 -3.78 -15.96
CA THR A 36 -2.16 -4.24 -14.77
C THR A 36 -1.67 -5.61 -14.30
N GLN A 37 -1.44 -6.54 -15.22
CA GLN A 37 -0.91 -7.87 -14.90
C GLN A 37 0.51 -7.78 -14.35
N LEU A 38 1.37 -6.95 -14.97
CA LEU A 38 2.74 -6.74 -14.50
C LEU A 38 2.75 -6.10 -13.10
N ALA A 39 1.91 -5.10 -12.87
CA ALA A 39 1.74 -4.48 -11.55
C ALA A 39 1.32 -5.50 -10.49
N GLY A 40 0.31 -6.32 -10.77
CA GLY A 40 -0.14 -7.36 -9.86
C GLY A 40 0.92 -8.44 -9.58
N ASN A 41 1.76 -8.77 -10.58
CA ASN A 41 2.87 -9.70 -10.39
C ASN A 41 3.98 -9.10 -9.52
N VAL A 42 4.37 -7.85 -9.79
CA VAL A 42 5.36 -7.12 -9.00
C VAL A 42 4.89 -6.97 -7.55
N GLN A 43 3.64 -6.57 -7.34
CA GLN A 43 3.05 -6.44 -6.00
C GLN A 43 3.10 -7.76 -5.23
N ARG A 44 2.62 -8.87 -5.83
CA ARG A 44 2.63 -10.18 -5.17
C ARG A 44 4.04 -10.65 -4.83
N GLN A 45 4.99 -10.44 -5.74
CA GLN A 45 6.38 -10.82 -5.50
C GLN A 45 7.03 -9.99 -4.38
N LEU A 46 6.78 -8.67 -4.35
CA LEU A 46 7.26 -7.80 -3.28
C LEU A 46 6.63 -8.16 -1.94
N ALA A 47 5.30 -8.36 -1.90
CA ALA A 47 4.59 -8.77 -0.69
C ALA A 47 5.14 -10.09 -0.13
N ASN A 48 5.39 -11.08 -1.00
CA ASN A 48 5.98 -12.35 -0.59
C ASN A 48 7.42 -12.18 -0.10
N GLN A 49 8.22 -11.32 -0.73
CA GLN A 49 9.59 -11.05 -0.29
C GLN A 49 9.63 -10.38 1.08
N VAL A 50 8.79 -9.37 1.29
CA VAL A 50 8.64 -8.67 2.57
C VAL A 50 8.16 -9.66 3.64
N ALA A 51 7.11 -10.42 3.38
CA ALA A 51 6.58 -11.39 4.33
C ALA A 51 7.58 -12.52 4.67
N ALA A 52 8.43 -12.92 3.72
CA ALA A 52 9.39 -14.00 3.94
C ALA A 52 10.70 -13.55 4.61
N HIS A 53 11.07 -12.27 4.51
CA HIS A 53 12.39 -11.79 4.96
C HIS A 53 12.32 -10.71 6.05
N VAL A 54 11.12 -10.19 6.37
CA VAL A 54 10.95 -9.17 7.40
C VAL A 54 10.18 -9.79 8.57
N PRO A 55 10.75 -9.81 9.80
CA PRO A 55 10.01 -10.25 10.97
C PRO A 55 8.77 -9.34 11.16
N PRO A 56 7.60 -9.87 11.56
CA PRO A 56 6.35 -9.11 11.60
C PRO A 56 6.44 -7.76 12.36
N GLY A 57 7.27 -7.69 13.40
CA GLY A 57 7.49 -6.47 14.19
C GLY A 57 8.25 -5.34 13.47
N GLU A 58 8.91 -5.63 12.34
CA GLU A 58 9.54 -4.61 11.48
C GLU A 58 8.62 -4.16 10.34
N ILE A 59 7.56 -4.92 10.02
CA ILE A 59 6.59 -4.57 8.96
C ILE A 59 5.63 -3.50 9.45
N VAL A 60 5.21 -3.58 10.71
CA VAL A 60 4.31 -2.62 11.36
C VAL A 60 4.78 -2.39 12.79
N SER A 61 5.04 -1.13 13.14
CA SER A 61 5.40 -0.76 14.51
C SER A 61 4.13 -0.67 15.37
N THR A 62 4.24 -1.03 16.66
CA THR A 62 3.15 -0.89 17.63
C THR A 62 2.50 0.51 17.62
N PRO A 63 3.25 1.62 17.50
CA PRO A 63 2.67 2.96 17.35
C PRO A 63 1.85 3.15 16.06
N ALA A 64 2.21 2.49 14.95
CA ALA A 64 1.42 2.53 13.72
C ALA A 64 0.08 1.80 13.88
N ILE A 65 0.05 0.71 14.66
CA ILE A 65 -1.19 0.02 15.03
C ILE A 65 -2.04 0.88 15.95
N HIS A 66 -1.46 1.49 16.99
CA HIS A 66 -2.19 2.35 17.92
C HIS A 66 -2.85 3.54 17.19
N ASN A 67 -2.12 4.19 16.30
CA ASN A 67 -2.65 5.27 15.47
C ASN A 67 -3.76 4.80 14.50
N ALA A 68 -3.64 3.60 13.92
CA ALA A 68 -4.66 3.06 13.01
C ALA A 68 -5.95 2.62 13.73
N ILE A 69 -5.83 2.20 15.00
CA ILE A 69 -6.96 1.83 15.86
C ILE A 69 -7.57 3.08 16.54
N GLY A 70 -6.91 4.25 16.45
CA GLY A 70 -7.34 5.47 17.11
C GLY A 70 -7.06 5.47 18.61
N ILE A 71 -6.18 4.60 19.08
CA ILE A 71 -5.68 4.61 20.45
C ILE A 71 -4.69 5.77 20.54
N GLN A 72 -5.22 6.93 20.90
CA GLN A 72 -4.41 8.02 21.43
C GLN A 72 -3.98 7.56 22.82
N ASP A 73 -2.67 7.45 23.08
CA ASP A 73 -2.09 7.00 24.36
C ASP A 73 -2.49 7.89 25.58
N GLU A 74 -3.38 8.87 25.38
CA GLU A 74 -3.98 9.75 26.38
C GLU A 74 -5.45 9.43 26.70
N LEU A 75 -6.10 8.46 26.04
CA LEU A 75 -7.45 8.01 26.42
C LEU A 75 -7.36 6.93 27.51
N ASP A 76 -7.12 7.46 28.72
CA ASP A 76 -7.60 6.99 30.01
C ASP A 76 -7.76 5.48 30.21
N MET A 77 -6.89 4.94 31.08
CA MET A 77 -7.12 3.69 31.83
C MET A 77 -8.49 3.63 32.55
N ASP A 78 -9.26 4.72 32.54
CA ASP A 78 -10.59 4.80 33.13
C ASP A 78 -11.69 4.15 32.26
N ILE A 79 -11.53 4.01 30.93
CA ILE A 79 -12.51 3.32 30.08
C ILE A 79 -12.56 1.81 30.35
N PHE A 80 -11.43 1.19 30.69
CA PHE A 80 -11.38 -0.25 30.99
C PHE A 80 -11.90 -0.59 32.39
N GLY A 81 -12.04 0.40 33.28
CA GLY A 81 -12.66 0.22 34.59
C GLY A 81 -14.19 0.13 34.54
N GLU A 82 -14.83 0.71 33.51
CA GLU A 82 -16.29 0.78 33.42
C GLU A 82 -16.93 -0.47 32.76
N PHE A 83 -16.14 -1.34 32.11
CA PHE A 83 -16.66 -2.55 31.45
C PHE A 83 -16.63 -3.81 32.34
N PHE A 84 -15.79 -3.85 33.39
CA PHE A 84 -15.61 -5.05 34.24
C PHE A 84 -16.25 -4.97 35.63
N VAL A 85 -17.06 -3.95 35.93
CA VAL A 85 -17.83 -3.90 37.19
C VAL A 85 -19.29 -4.27 36.92
N THR A 86 -19.61 -5.54 37.15
CA THR A 86 -20.97 -5.97 37.56
C THR A 86 -20.87 -6.59 38.94
#